data_AF-A0A7V8WHQ3-F1
#
_entry.id   AF-A0A7V8WHQ3-F1
#
_cell.length_a   1.000
_cell.length_b   1.000
_cell.length_c   1.000
_cell.angle_alpha   90.00
_cell.angle_beta   90.00
_cell.angle_gamma   90.00
#
_symmetry.space_group_name_H-M   'P 1'
#
loop_
_entity.id
_entity.type
_entity.pdbx_description
1 polymer ?
#
loop_
_entity_poly.entity_id
_entity_poly.type
_entity_poly.pdbx_seq_one_letter_code
_entity_poly.pdbx_strand_id
1 'polypeptide(L)'
;MYRSLKKSVCTSGLFLIASAVLVAQQSFDYPKTRKVDHVDTYHGVTVPDPYRWLEDDTSAETAAWVEAQNKVTFGYLEKIPYRKSLAARVIALNNYEKVSAPFRKGTYVFFSKNDGLQNQSVLYIQKGLEGTPEVL
;
A
#
# COMPACT_ATOMS: atom_id res chain seq x y z
N MET A 1 34.40 -58.69 45.10
CA MET A 1 33.23 -58.87 45.98
C MET A 1 32.89 -57.53 46.63
N TYR A 2 32.03 -56.73 45.98
CA TYR A 2 30.95 -55.87 46.50
C TYR A 2 30.60 -54.84 45.41
N ARG A 3 29.34 -54.85 45.01
CA ARG A 3 28.79 -54.25 43.79
C ARG A 3 28.24 -52.87 44.15
N SER A 4 28.82 -51.80 43.61
CA SER A 4 28.37 -50.42 43.83
C SER A 4 27.25 -50.04 42.84
N LEU A 5 26.16 -49.48 43.37
CA LEU A 5 24.95 -49.06 42.67
C LEU A 5 25.23 -48.00 41.59
N LYS A 6 24.85 -48.28 40.34
CA LYS A 6 24.67 -47.23 39.33
C LYS A 6 23.26 -46.65 39.44
N LYS A 7 23.15 -45.37 39.83
CA LYS A 7 21.91 -44.59 39.69
C LYS A 7 21.87 -44.03 38.26
N SER A 8 20.92 -44.49 37.46
CA SER A 8 20.62 -43.92 36.13
C SER A 8 20.05 -42.51 36.28
N VAL A 9 20.76 -41.52 35.75
CA VAL A 9 20.29 -40.15 35.61
C VAL A 9 19.61 -40.03 34.24
N CYS A 10 18.31 -39.81 34.25
CA CYS A 10 17.52 -39.48 33.06
C CYS A 10 17.79 -38.01 32.72
N THR A 11 18.55 -37.75 31.66
CA THR A 11 18.69 -36.42 31.05
C THR A 11 18.09 -36.49 29.65
N SER A 12 16.83 -36.09 29.52
CA SER A 12 16.17 -35.91 28.23
C SER A 12 16.12 -34.42 27.95
N GLY A 13 16.81 -34.02 26.88
CA GLY A 13 17.23 -32.66 26.61
C GLY A 13 16.09 -31.66 26.36
N LEU A 14 16.30 -30.47 26.90
CA LEU A 14 15.57 -29.26 26.59
C LEU A 14 16.03 -28.77 25.20
N PHE A 15 15.26 -29.05 24.15
CA PHE A 15 15.45 -28.45 22.82
C PHE A 15 15.05 -26.97 22.88
N LEU A 16 16.02 -26.11 23.18
CA LEU A 16 15.92 -24.66 22.96
C LEU A 16 16.08 -24.39 21.46
N ILE A 17 14.96 -24.33 20.73
CA ILE A 17 14.93 -23.73 19.40
C ILE A 17 14.94 -22.21 19.62
N ALA A 18 16.14 -21.65 19.76
CA ALA A 18 16.35 -20.21 19.66
C ALA A 18 16.24 -19.84 18.18
N SER A 19 15.01 -19.59 17.71
CA SER A 19 14.77 -18.94 16.42
C SER A 19 15.21 -17.48 16.54
N ALA A 20 16.50 -17.23 16.36
CA ALA A 20 16.99 -15.89 16.11
C ALA A 20 16.36 -15.41 14.79
N VAL A 21 15.33 -14.58 14.89
CA VAL A 21 14.87 -13.78 13.76
C VAL A 21 15.99 -12.80 13.46
N LEU A 22 16.92 -13.21 12.59
CA LEU A 22 17.78 -12.28 11.89
C LEU A 22 16.85 -11.41 11.04
N VAL A 23 16.49 -10.24 11.55
CA VAL A 23 16.01 -9.16 10.68
C VAL A 23 17.23 -8.77 9.85
N ALA A 24 17.38 -9.42 8.69
CA ALA A 24 18.36 -9.00 7.71
C ALA A 24 18.01 -7.56 7.32
N GLN A 25 18.85 -6.61 7.71
CA GLN A 25 18.77 -5.24 7.24
C GLN A 25 19.01 -5.29 5.73
N GLN A 26 17.93 -5.28 4.94
CA GLN A 26 18.03 -5.30 3.48
C GLN A 26 18.68 -3.97 3.05
N SER A 27 19.88 -4.05 2.46
CA SER A 27 20.51 -2.89 1.83
C SER A 27 19.85 -2.67 0.47
N PHE A 28 19.27 -1.49 0.26
CA PHE A 28 18.69 -1.09 -1.02
C PHE A 28 19.74 -0.32 -1.84
N ASP A 29 19.84 -0.65 -3.12
CA ASP A 29 20.56 0.17 -4.09
C ASP A 29 19.59 1.21 -4.67
N TYR A 30 19.70 2.44 -4.20
CA TYR A 30 18.79 3.52 -4.59
C TYR A 30 19.25 4.18 -5.90
N PRO A 31 18.32 4.63 -6.77
CA PRO A 31 18.68 5.35 -7.97
C PRO A 31 19.44 6.63 -7.63
N LYS A 32 20.55 6.85 -8.33
CA LYS A 32 21.30 8.11 -8.23
C LYS A 32 20.40 9.25 -8.68
N THR A 33 20.25 10.26 -7.81
CA THR A 33 19.46 11.45 -8.09
C THR A 33 20.42 12.62 -8.30
N ARG A 34 20.36 13.24 -9.49
CA ARG A 34 21.16 14.43 -9.81
C ARG A 34 20.80 15.58 -8.88
N LYS A 35 21.81 16.31 -8.44
CA LYS A 35 21.66 17.60 -7.76
C LYS A 35 21.98 18.73 -8.74
N VAL A 36 21.26 19.83 -8.60
CA VAL A 36 21.56 21.12 -9.26
C VAL A 36 21.95 22.16 -8.23
N ASP A 37 22.59 23.23 -8.69
CA ASP A 37 23.01 24.34 -7.81
C ASP A 37 21.93 25.44 -7.70
N HIS A 38 20.65 25.07 -7.82
CA HIS A 38 19.55 26.02 -7.69
C HIS A 38 19.46 26.52 -6.24
N VAL A 39 19.44 27.85 -6.06
CA VAL A 39 19.34 28.51 -4.76
C VAL A 39 18.40 29.71 -4.89
N ASP A 40 17.38 29.76 -4.04
CA ASP A 40 16.51 30.94 -3.92
C ASP A 40 16.96 31.82 -2.75
N THR A 41 16.59 33.10 -2.75
CA THR A 41 16.81 34.01 -1.62
C THR A 41 15.50 34.59 -1.15
N TYR A 42 15.10 34.27 0.08
CA TYR A 42 13.88 34.75 0.71
C TYR A 42 14.23 35.65 1.89
N HIS A 43 13.83 36.93 1.84
CA HIS A 43 14.06 37.90 2.92
C HIS A 43 15.54 37.99 3.37
N GLY A 44 16.49 37.86 2.44
CA GLY A 44 17.92 37.87 2.72
C GLY A 44 18.52 36.53 3.18
N VAL A 45 17.71 35.46 3.27
CA VAL A 45 18.16 34.10 3.59
C VAL A 45 18.25 33.27 2.32
N THR A 46 19.40 32.64 2.08
CA THR A 46 19.61 31.72 0.95
C THR A 46 19.10 30.32 1.27
N VAL A 47 18.37 29.71 0.34
CA VAL A 47 17.76 28.37 0.49
C VAL A 47 18.09 27.54 -0.76
N PRO A 48 18.96 26.52 -0.65
CA PRO A 48 19.28 25.64 -1.77
C PRO A 48 18.14 24.64 -2.03
N ASP A 49 17.79 24.47 -3.30
CA ASP A 49 16.83 23.49 -3.77
C ASP A 49 17.47 22.60 -4.86
N PRO A 50 18.28 21.61 -4.44
CA PRO A 50 19.09 20.84 -5.37
C PRO A 50 18.28 19.90 -6.27
N TYR A 51 16.97 19.79 -6.07
CA TYR A 51 16.10 18.90 -6.83
C TYR A 51 14.98 19.65 -7.55
N ARG A 52 15.10 20.97 -7.72
CA ARG A 52 14.17 21.82 -8.49
C ARG A 52 13.75 21.21 -9.83
N TRP A 53 14.66 20.49 -10.49
CA TRP A 53 14.38 19.84 -11.77
C TRP A 53 13.27 18.77 -11.72
N LEU A 54 12.99 18.18 -10.54
CA LEU A 54 11.89 17.23 -10.34
C LEU A 54 10.51 17.89 -10.37
N GLU A 55 10.42 19.23 -10.33
CA GLU A 55 9.15 19.96 -10.44
C GLU A 55 8.61 19.97 -11.87
N ASP A 56 9.45 19.72 -12.89
CA ASP A 56 8.98 19.49 -14.26
C ASP A 56 8.56 18.03 -14.42
N ASP A 57 7.28 17.79 -14.16
CA ASP A 57 6.62 16.47 -14.24
C ASP A 57 6.40 15.98 -15.67
N THR A 58 6.61 16.85 -16.67
CA THR A 58 6.52 16.49 -18.09
C THR A 58 7.87 16.15 -18.72
N SER A 59 8.98 16.42 -18.01
CA SER A 59 10.32 16.14 -18.52
C SER A 59 10.61 14.64 -18.61
N ALA A 60 11.37 14.26 -19.64
CA ALA A 60 11.85 12.89 -19.79
C ALA A 60 12.79 12.48 -18.63
N GLU A 61 13.51 13.44 -18.03
CA GLU A 61 14.40 13.18 -16.89
C GLU A 61 13.59 12.80 -15.63
N THR A 62 12.55 13.57 -15.30
CA THR A 62 11.67 13.27 -14.15
C THR A 62 10.94 11.95 -14.36
N ALA A 63 10.43 11.69 -15.57
CA ALA A 63 9.79 10.42 -15.91
C ALA A 63 10.74 9.22 -15.69
N ALA A 64 11.98 9.30 -16.17
CA ALA A 64 12.98 8.25 -16.00
C ALA A 64 13.36 8.06 -14.52
N TRP A 65 13.45 9.15 -13.75
CA TRP A 65 13.69 9.09 -12.32
C TRP A 65 12.56 8.40 -11.57
N VAL A 66 11.29 8.75 -11.86
CA VAL A 66 10.11 8.09 -11.28
C VAL A 66 10.11 6.59 -11.59
N GLU A 67 10.42 6.20 -12.83
CA GLU A 67 10.52 4.79 -13.21
C GLU A 67 11.60 4.06 -12.40
N ALA A 68 12.77 4.67 -12.20
CA ALA A 68 13.85 4.09 -11.42
C ALA A 68 13.46 3.93 -9.93
N GLN A 69 12.75 4.90 -9.35
CA GLN A 69 12.24 4.81 -7.98
C GLN A 69 11.20 3.69 -7.86
N ASN A 70 10.26 3.62 -8.80
CA ASN A 70 9.24 2.58 -8.86
C ASN A 70 9.86 1.17 -8.92
N LYS A 71 10.98 0.98 -9.64
CA LYS A 71 11.68 -0.31 -9.69
C LYS A 71 12.16 -0.77 -8.30
N VAL A 72 12.70 0.13 -7.49
CA VAL A 72 13.11 -0.20 -6.11
C VAL A 72 11.88 -0.53 -5.26
N THR A 73 10.85 0.30 -5.31
CA THR A 73 9.63 0.12 -4.53
C THR A 73 8.91 -1.18 -4.88
N PHE A 74 8.59 -1.41 -6.15
CA PHE A 74 7.90 -2.63 -6.57
C PHE A 74 8.77 -3.87 -6.41
N GLY A 75 10.08 -3.78 -6.66
CA GLY A 75 11.01 -4.88 -6.41
C GLY A 75 11.09 -5.30 -4.93
N TYR A 76 10.84 -4.37 -3.98
CA TYR A 76 10.66 -4.71 -2.58
C TYR A 76 9.27 -5.31 -2.31
N LEU A 77 8.21 -4.63 -2.76
CA LEU A 77 6.83 -5.01 -2.47
C LEU A 77 6.46 -6.39 -3.04
N GLU A 78 7.01 -6.77 -4.20
CA GLU A 78 6.79 -8.07 -4.84
C GLU A 78 7.38 -9.24 -4.04
N LYS A 79 8.40 -8.99 -3.21
CA LYS A 79 9.01 -10.02 -2.35
C LYS A 79 8.15 -10.36 -1.13
N ILE A 80 7.12 -9.58 -0.83
CA ILE A 80 6.25 -9.81 0.34
C ILE A 80 5.35 -11.02 0.06
N PRO A 81 5.55 -12.17 0.75
CA PRO A 81 4.92 -13.44 0.36
C PRO A 81 3.40 -13.42 0.41
N TYR A 82 2.82 -12.65 1.33
CA TYR A 82 1.37 -12.58 1.55
C TYR A 82 0.70 -11.39 0.85
N ARG A 83 1.41 -10.63 0.00
CA ARG A 83 0.82 -9.46 -0.68
C ARG A 83 -0.38 -9.83 -1.54
N LYS A 84 -0.31 -10.94 -2.28
CA LYS A 84 -1.40 -11.41 -3.14
C LYS A 84 -2.61 -11.90 -2.33
N SER A 85 -2.39 -12.66 -1.26
CA SER A 85 -3.49 -13.13 -0.41
C SER A 85 -4.17 -11.99 0.33
N LEU A 86 -3.40 -11.00 0.79
CA LEU A 86 -3.94 -9.79 1.39
C LEU A 86 -4.79 -8.99 0.38
N ALA A 87 -4.29 -8.76 -0.83
CA ALA A 87 -5.04 -8.08 -1.88
C ALA A 87 -6.36 -8.81 -2.21
N ALA A 88 -6.32 -10.14 -2.34
CA ALA A 88 -7.52 -10.95 -2.55
C ALA A 88 -8.52 -10.82 -1.39
N ARG A 89 -8.04 -10.79 -0.14
CA ARG A 89 -8.92 -10.61 1.03
C ARG A 89 -9.58 -9.23 1.04
N VAL A 90 -8.84 -8.17 0.72
CA VAL A 90 -9.38 -6.81 0.62
C VAL A 90 -10.44 -6.74 -0.48
N ILE A 91 -10.17 -7.31 -1.65
CA ILE A 91 -11.15 -7.36 -2.75
C ILE A 91 -12.42 -8.09 -2.31
N ALA A 92 -12.29 -9.27 -1.70
CA ALA A 92 -13.44 -10.04 -1.25
C ALA A 92 -14.28 -9.31 -0.20
N LEU A 93 -13.64 -8.58 0.73
CA LEU A 93 -14.34 -7.79 1.75
C LEU A 93 -14.98 -6.52 1.18
N ASN A 94 -14.40 -5.94 0.13
CA ASN A 94 -14.93 -4.74 -0.50
C ASN A 94 -15.99 -5.03 -1.57
N ASN A 95 -16.09 -6.27 -2.07
CA ASN A 95 -17.02 -6.66 -3.11
C ASN A 95 -18.44 -6.90 -2.57
N TYR A 96 -19.14 -5.81 -2.25
CA TYR A 96 -20.55 -5.80 -1.88
C TYR A 96 -21.23 -4.55 -2.42
N GLU A 97 -22.53 -4.62 -2.63
CA GLU A 97 -23.32 -3.48 -3.11
C GLU A 97 -23.29 -2.33 -2.12
N LYS A 98 -22.98 -1.12 -2.62
CA LYS A 98 -22.94 0.12 -1.84
C LYS A 98 -23.95 1.09 -2.42
N VAL A 99 -24.84 1.60 -1.59
CA VAL A 99 -25.85 2.61 -1.98
C VAL A 99 -25.73 3.78 -1.02
N SER A 100 -25.66 5.00 -1.56
CA SER A 100 -25.64 6.22 -0.74
C SER A 100 -27.00 6.50 -0.12
N ALA A 101 -27.04 7.36 0.90
CA ALA A 101 -28.31 7.91 1.35
C ALA A 101 -29.02 8.63 0.17
N PRO A 102 -30.30 8.31 -0.11
CA PRO A 102 -31.02 8.95 -1.19
C PRO A 102 -31.40 10.40 -0.81
N PHE A 103 -31.38 11.30 -1.79
CA PHE A 103 -31.89 12.66 -1.62
C PHE A 103 -32.94 12.99 -2.67
N ARG A 104 -33.89 13.85 -2.31
CA ARG A 104 -35.04 14.20 -3.17
C ARG A 104 -34.86 15.55 -3.84
N LYS A 105 -35.24 15.64 -5.11
CA LYS A 105 -35.41 16.89 -5.84
C LYS A 105 -36.68 16.81 -6.69
N GLY A 106 -37.72 17.52 -6.25
CA GLY A 106 -39.06 17.43 -6.86
C GLY A 106 -39.63 16.02 -6.76
N THR A 107 -40.06 15.46 -7.89
CA THR A 107 -40.59 14.09 -8.00
C THR A 107 -39.51 13.02 -8.09
N TYR A 108 -38.24 13.42 -8.17
CA TYR A 108 -37.11 12.51 -8.37
C TYR A 108 -36.33 12.26 -7.08
N VAL A 109 -35.78 11.06 -6.98
CA VAL A 109 -34.85 10.61 -5.95
C VAL A 109 -33.52 10.32 -6.63
N PHE A 110 -32.44 10.77 -6.01
CA PHE A 110 -31.07 10.60 -6.48
C PHE A 110 -30.28 9.83 -5.44
N PHE A 111 -29.42 8.93 -5.92
CA PHE A 111 -28.48 8.19 -5.08
C PHE A 111 -27.33 7.67 -5.93
N SER A 112 -26.17 7.47 -5.32
CA SER A 112 -25.07 6.78 -5.98
C SER A 112 -25.09 5.30 -5.59
N LYS A 113 -24.82 4.43 -6.56
CA LYS A 113 -24.72 2.98 -6.36
C LYS A 113 -23.41 2.44 -6.97
N ASN A 114 -22.80 1.49 -6.27
CA ASN A 114 -21.65 0.72 -6.73
C ASN A 114 -21.96 -0.76 -6.56
N ASP A 115 -21.80 -1.56 -7.60
CA ASP A 115 -22.10 -3.01 -7.58
C ASP A 115 -21.09 -3.85 -6.78
N GLY A 116 -19.98 -3.24 -6.34
CA GLY A 116 -18.96 -3.90 -5.55
C GLY A 116 -17.59 -3.32 -5.81
N LEU A 117 -17.12 -3.45 -7.06
CA LEU A 117 -15.73 -3.20 -7.45
C LEU A 117 -15.60 -2.17 -8.57
N GLN A 118 -16.67 -1.46 -8.92
CA GLN A 118 -16.57 -0.32 -9.84
C GLN A 118 -15.58 0.70 -9.29
N ASN A 119 -14.72 1.24 -10.16
CA ASN A 119 -13.73 2.26 -9.79
C ASN A 119 -14.38 3.48 -9.14
N GLN A 120 -15.59 3.84 -9.56
CA GLN A 120 -16.39 4.95 -9.04
C GLN A 120 -17.86 4.51 -8.94
N SER A 121 -18.57 5.03 -7.94
CA SER A 121 -20.02 4.83 -7.84
C SER A 121 -20.73 5.58 -8.97
N VAL A 122 -21.77 4.97 -9.52
CA VAL A 122 -22.61 5.54 -10.58
C VAL A 122 -23.78 6.30 -9.95
N LEU A 123 -24.10 7.47 -10.49
CA LEU A 123 -25.24 8.26 -10.06
C LEU A 123 -26.53 7.75 -10.73
N TYR A 124 -27.55 7.49 -9.93
CA TYR A 124 -28.87 7.05 -10.36
C TYR A 124 -29.93 8.10 -10.05
N ILE A 125 -30.96 8.10 -10.89
CA ILE A 125 -32.20 8.86 -10.74
C ILE A 125 -33.40 7.91 -10.81
N GLN A 126 -34.40 8.11 -9.96
CA GLN A 126 -35.68 7.38 -10.03
C GLN A 126 -36.86 8.30 -9.69
N LYS A 127 -38.03 8.00 -10.25
CA LYS A 127 -39.26 8.76 -9.98
C LYS A 127 -39.96 8.21 -8.73
N GLY A 128 -39.97 8.97 -7.63
CA GLY A 128 -40.46 8.50 -6.33
C GLY A 128 -39.57 7.40 -5.72
N LEU A 129 -40.01 6.78 -4.61
CA LEU A 129 -39.23 5.71 -3.95
C LEU A 129 -39.36 4.33 -4.63
N GLU A 130 -40.47 4.10 -5.35
CA GLU A 130 -40.79 2.83 -6.00
C GLU A 130 -40.55 2.86 -7.53
N GLY A 131 -40.03 3.98 -8.06
CA GLY A 131 -39.72 4.09 -9.48
C GLY A 131 -38.49 3.26 -9.86
N THR A 132 -38.44 2.82 -11.12
CA THR A 132 -37.26 2.13 -11.65
C THR A 132 -36.05 3.08 -11.67
N PRO A 133 -34.90 2.70 -11.07
CA PRO A 133 -33.67 3.46 -11.18
C PRO A 133 -33.09 3.48 -12.59
N GLU A 134 -32.65 4.64 -13.03
CA GLU A 134 -31.96 4.88 -14.29
C GLU A 134 -30.62 5.56 -14.01
N VAL A 135 -29.60 5.28 -14.82
CA VAL A 135 -28.30 5.96 -14.74
C VAL A 135 -28.45 7.37 -15.30
N LEU A 136 -27.92 8.37 -14.58
CA LEU A 136 -27.94 9.78 -14.99
C LEU A 136 -26.73 10.16 -15.84
#